data_AF-A0A0F8YJ99-F1
#
_entry.id   AF-A0A0F8YJ99-F1
#
_cell.length_a   1.000
_cell.length_b   1.000
_cell.length_c   1.000
_cell.angle_alpha   90.00
_cell.angle_beta   90.00
_cell.angle_gamma   90.00
#
_symmetry.space_group_name_H-M   'P 1'
#
loop_
_entity.id
_entity.type
_entity.pdbx_description
1 polymer ?
#
loop_
_entity_poly.entity_id
_entity_poly.type
_entity_poly.pdbx_seq_one_letter_code
_entity_poly.pdbx_strand_id
1 'polypeptide(L)'
;MGGKCRVIEEILDPSLRRTRITKQSFDDFRNRYMNKKIKVGTKDDGVTPVYMQLGKWWLQQEHRRQYDTIVFAPGQEPEGAYNLWRGFACEAKPGVCEKFLSHLHKNICNENTEYFTYLMGWMANCVQNPARPGGVAVVLRGRQGTGKSFFARSFGSLWGRHFLQVSDPKHLVGSFNAHLRDCIVLFGDEAFYAGDKKHESVLKILITESTITINQKGLPTYTIPNRVNLLFFSNHSDALRLDADDRRYCVIHCPGERKSDDYYRQLFSWTDDNAPALLHYLQNRD
;
A
#
# COMPACT_ATOMS: atom_id res chain seq x y z
N MET A 1 -6.00 -17.86 -10.84
CA MET A 1 -4.64 -17.51 -11.32
C MET A 1 -4.27 -18.37 -12.52
N GLY A 2 -4.53 -17.92 -13.75
CA GLY A 2 -4.21 -18.71 -14.96
C GLY A 2 -4.71 -20.16 -14.93
N GLY A 3 -5.90 -20.39 -14.35
CA GLY A 3 -6.50 -21.72 -14.19
C GLY A 3 -5.89 -22.66 -13.13
N LYS A 4 -4.80 -22.27 -12.44
CA LYS A 4 -4.10 -23.17 -11.50
C LYS A 4 -4.55 -22.97 -10.05
N CYS A 5 -4.75 -24.08 -9.33
CA CYS A 5 -4.93 -24.10 -7.87
C CYS A 5 -3.57 -23.97 -7.15
N ARG A 6 -3.51 -23.21 -6.05
CA ARG A 6 -2.29 -22.90 -5.30
C ARG A 6 -2.59 -22.81 -3.81
N VAL A 7 -1.60 -23.16 -2.98
CA VAL A 7 -1.62 -22.81 -1.56
C VAL A 7 -1.05 -21.41 -1.40
N ILE A 8 -1.74 -20.58 -0.62
CA ILE A 8 -1.28 -19.22 -0.28
C ILE A 8 -0.93 -19.16 1.20
N GLU A 9 0.11 -18.38 1.51
CA GLU A 9 0.56 -18.15 2.88
C GLU A 9 0.88 -16.66 3.05
N GLU A 10 0.36 -16.08 4.13
CA GLU A 10 0.74 -14.75 4.60
C GLU A 10 1.98 -14.88 5.49
N ILE A 11 3.10 -14.32 5.02
CA ILE A 11 4.37 -14.35 5.74
C ILE A 11 4.70 -12.93 6.18
N LEU A 12 4.97 -12.74 7.47
CA LEU A 12 5.55 -11.49 7.98
C LEU A 12 6.98 -11.37 7.48
N ASP A 13 7.28 -10.28 6.78
CA ASP A 13 8.64 -9.87 6.47
C ASP A 13 9.20 -9.14 7.70
N PRO A 14 10.16 -9.72 8.45
CA PRO A 14 10.67 -9.10 9.67
C PRO A 14 11.47 -7.83 9.39
N SER A 15 12.09 -7.71 8.22
CA SER A 15 12.90 -6.55 7.84
C SER A 15 12.01 -5.37 7.47
N LEU A 16 10.93 -5.63 6.73
CA LEU A 16 10.00 -4.60 6.28
C LEU A 16 8.79 -4.41 7.22
N ARG A 17 8.71 -5.21 8.30
CA ARG A 17 7.59 -5.26 9.26
C ARG A 17 6.22 -5.26 8.57
N ARG A 18 6.10 -6.00 7.46
CA ARG A 18 4.87 -6.07 6.67
C ARG A 18 4.60 -7.48 6.18
N THR A 19 3.33 -7.81 6.01
CA THR A 19 2.92 -9.11 5.49
C THR A 19 3.06 -9.16 3.97
N ARG A 20 3.60 -10.26 3.44
CA ARG A 20 3.59 -10.58 2.01
C ARG A 20 2.86 -11.88 1.75
N ILE A 21 2.25 -11.99 0.57
CA ILE A 21 1.62 -13.23 0.11
C ILE A 21 2.66 -14.05 -0.64
N THR A 22 2.86 -15.30 -0.21
CA THR A 22 3.58 -16.31 -0.99
C THR A 22 2.60 -17.32 -1.56
N LYS A 23 2.99 -17.91 -2.68
CA LYS A 23 2.18 -18.87 -3.44
C LYS A 23 3.05 -20.09 -3.71
N GLN A 24 2.53 -21.26 -3.41
CA GLN A 24 3.24 -22.53 -3.58
C GLN A 24 2.35 -23.51 -4.34
N SER A 25 2.96 -24.38 -5.14
CA SER A 25 2.25 -25.53 -5.70
C SER A 25 1.89 -26.52 -4.57
N PHE A 26 0.99 -27.47 -4.85
CA PHE A 26 0.69 -28.52 -3.87
C PHE A 26 1.92 -29.40 -3.60
N ASP A 27 2.76 -29.63 -4.60
CA ASP A 27 3.98 -30.43 -4.44
C ASP A 27 5.00 -29.70 -3.57
N ASP A 28 5.24 -28.40 -3.83
CA ASP A 28 6.13 -27.58 -2.99
C ASP A 28 5.66 -27.51 -1.55
N PHE A 29 4.34 -27.37 -1.34
CA PHE A 29 3.75 -27.36 -0.01
C PHE A 29 3.95 -28.70 0.71
N ARG A 30 3.74 -29.83 0.04
CA ARG A 30 4.02 -31.16 0.62
C ARG A 30 5.49 -31.30 0.99
N ASN A 31 6.39 -30.92 0.09
CA ASN A 31 7.85 -30.99 0.30
C ASN A 31 8.29 -30.12 1.49
N ARG A 32 7.76 -28.90 1.61
CA ARG A 32 8.09 -27.99 2.71
C ARG A 32 7.78 -28.56 4.10
N TYR A 33 6.73 -29.37 4.22
CA TYR A 33 6.29 -29.97 5.49
C TYR A 33 6.54 -31.48 5.57
N MET A 34 7.34 -32.04 4.67
CA MET A 34 7.57 -33.49 4.59
C MET A 34 8.30 -34.06 5.82
N ASN A 35 9.07 -33.21 6.52
CA ASN A 35 9.79 -33.55 7.74
C ASN A 35 8.90 -33.56 9.00
N LYS A 36 7.66 -33.06 8.91
CA LYS A 36 6.69 -33.07 10.01
C LYS A 36 5.66 -34.17 9.78
N LYS A 37 5.34 -34.93 10.82
CA LYS A 37 4.34 -36.01 10.78
C LYS A 37 3.27 -35.77 11.84
N ILE A 38 2.05 -36.17 11.54
CA ILE A 38 0.91 -36.14 12.46
C ILE A 38 0.33 -37.55 12.60
N LYS A 39 -0.06 -37.93 13.82
CA LYS A 39 -0.73 -39.21 14.09
C LYS A 39 -2.16 -39.11 13.56
N VAL A 40 -2.53 -39.99 12.64
CA VAL A 40 -3.85 -40.02 12.00
C VAL A 40 -4.72 -41.20 12.44
N GLY A 41 -4.15 -42.10 13.25
CA GLY A 41 -4.86 -43.25 13.79
C GLY A 41 -3.92 -44.27 14.43
N THR A 42 -4.42 -45.48 14.57
CA THR A 42 -3.70 -46.68 15.00
C THR A 42 -3.93 -47.79 13.99
N LYS A 43 -2.99 -48.72 13.87
CA LYS A 43 -3.18 -49.94 13.07
C LYS A 43 -4.25 -50.83 13.71
N ASP A 44 -4.61 -51.92 13.03
CA ASP A 44 -5.58 -52.92 13.48
C ASP A 44 -5.23 -53.56 14.84
N ASP A 45 -3.96 -53.48 15.24
CA ASP A 45 -3.47 -53.89 16.56
C ASP A 45 -3.89 -52.96 17.71
N GLY A 46 -4.51 -51.82 17.43
CA GLY A 46 -4.94 -50.82 18.41
C GLY A 46 -3.82 -50.05 19.11
N VAL A 47 -2.54 -50.39 18.87
CA VAL A 47 -1.39 -49.88 19.62
C VAL A 47 -0.43 -49.10 18.72
N THR A 48 -0.16 -49.58 17.51
CA THR A 48 0.84 -48.99 16.63
C THR A 48 0.30 -47.72 15.99
N PRO A 49 0.88 -46.53 16.24
CA PRO A 49 0.41 -45.29 15.65
C PRO A 49 0.67 -45.25 14.13
N VAL A 50 -0.34 -44.79 13.39
CA VAL A 50 -0.21 -44.49 11.96
C VAL A 50 0.05 -42.99 11.81
N TYR A 51 1.10 -42.66 11.07
CA TYR A 51 1.50 -41.27 10.82
C TYR A 51 1.35 -40.90 9.36
N MET A 52 0.95 -39.65 9.12
CA MET A 52 0.96 -39.04 7.79
C MET A 52 1.86 -37.81 7.79
N GLN A 53 2.51 -37.52 6.66
CA GLN A 53 3.22 -36.24 6.48
C GLN A 53 2.24 -35.07 6.58
N LEU A 54 2.62 -34.03 7.33
CA LEU A 54 1.75 -32.92 7.69
C LEU A 54 1.19 -32.19 6.46
N GLY A 55 2.02 -31.92 5.46
CA GLY A 55 1.59 -31.23 4.23
C GLY A 55 0.55 -32.03 3.44
N LYS A 56 0.70 -33.36 3.35
CA LYS A 56 -0.28 -34.24 2.71
C LYS A 56 -1.59 -34.27 3.51
N TRP A 57 -1.48 -34.45 4.82
CA TRP A 57 -2.63 -34.49 5.71
C TRP A 57 -3.46 -33.20 5.63
N TRP A 58 -2.81 -32.03 5.67
CA TRP A 58 -3.48 -30.73 5.62
C TRP A 58 -4.25 -30.52 4.30
N LEU A 59 -3.65 -30.89 3.17
CA LEU A 59 -4.30 -30.79 1.85
C LEU A 59 -5.55 -31.67 1.73
N GLN A 60 -5.66 -32.73 2.53
CA GLN A 60 -6.79 -33.66 2.53
C GLN A 60 -7.87 -33.30 3.56
N GLN A 61 -7.65 -32.29 4.41
CA GLN A 61 -8.66 -31.89 5.39
C GLN A 61 -9.85 -31.24 4.68
N GLU A 62 -11.05 -31.71 5.01
CA GLU A 62 -12.32 -31.18 4.49
C GLU A 62 -12.53 -29.72 4.92
N HIS A 63 -12.20 -29.40 6.17
CA HIS A 63 -12.36 -28.06 6.74
C HIS A 63 -11.15 -27.13 6.53
N ARG A 64 -10.22 -27.46 5.62
CA ARG A 64 -9.12 -26.54 5.30
C ARG A 64 -9.70 -25.27 4.66
N ARG A 65 -9.11 -24.11 4.96
CA ARG A 65 -9.52 -22.84 4.33
C ARG A 65 -9.28 -22.93 2.82
N GLN A 66 -10.33 -22.72 2.04
CA GLN A 66 -10.31 -22.72 0.58
C GLN A 66 -11.13 -21.55 0.06
N TYR A 67 -10.65 -20.94 -1.02
CA TYR A 67 -11.27 -19.78 -1.65
C TYR A 67 -11.21 -19.96 -3.16
N ASP A 68 -12.24 -19.47 -3.86
CA ASP A 68 -12.35 -19.57 -5.32
C ASP A 68 -11.46 -18.55 -6.02
N THR A 69 -11.26 -17.39 -5.39
CA THR A 69 -10.50 -16.29 -5.94
C THR A 69 -9.78 -15.46 -4.88
N ILE A 70 -8.85 -14.62 -5.33
CA ILE A 70 -8.18 -13.61 -4.52
C ILE A 70 -8.64 -12.25 -5.02
N VAL A 71 -9.11 -11.42 -4.10
CA VAL A 71 -9.60 -10.06 -4.39
C VAL A 71 -8.86 -9.05 -3.54
N PHE A 72 -8.84 -7.81 -3.97
CA PHE A 72 -8.51 -6.69 -3.12
C PHE A 72 -9.76 -5.83 -3.00
N ALA A 73 -10.42 -5.85 -1.85
CA ALA A 73 -11.69 -5.17 -1.63
C ALA A 73 -11.71 -4.50 -0.24
N PRO A 74 -11.10 -3.32 -0.08
CA PRO A 74 -11.09 -2.62 1.19
C PRO A 74 -12.49 -2.35 1.73
N GLY A 75 -12.70 -2.62 3.02
CA GLY A 75 -14.00 -2.44 3.70
C GLY A 75 -15.11 -3.40 3.26
N GLN A 76 -14.78 -4.49 2.56
CA GLN A 76 -15.76 -5.46 2.08
C GLN A 76 -15.34 -6.89 2.45
N GLU A 77 -16.31 -7.80 2.54
CA GLU A 77 -16.09 -9.23 2.77
C GLU A 77 -16.76 -10.06 1.67
N PRO A 78 -16.16 -10.15 0.47
CA PRO A 78 -16.77 -10.88 -0.62
C PRO A 78 -16.80 -12.40 -0.34
N GLU A 79 -17.97 -13.01 -0.51
CA GLU A 79 -18.18 -14.44 -0.29
C GLU A 79 -17.30 -15.30 -1.21
N GLY A 80 -16.77 -16.40 -0.69
CA GLY A 80 -15.91 -17.34 -1.46
C GLY A 80 -14.54 -16.78 -1.86
N ALA A 81 -14.23 -15.52 -1.55
CA ALA A 81 -12.99 -14.87 -1.96
C ALA A 81 -12.02 -14.62 -0.79
N TYR A 82 -10.73 -14.82 -1.05
CA TYR A 82 -9.69 -14.40 -0.13
C TYR A 82 -9.40 -12.90 -0.34
N ASN A 83 -9.87 -12.06 0.58
CA ASN A 83 -9.60 -10.63 0.53
C ASN A 83 -8.16 -10.32 0.98
N LEU A 84 -7.42 -9.61 0.13
CA LEU A 84 -6.09 -9.08 0.41
C LEU A 84 -6.13 -7.85 1.33
N TRP A 85 -7.28 -7.19 1.51
CA TRP A 85 -7.38 -6.16 2.52
C TRP A 85 -7.54 -6.79 3.91
N ARG A 86 -6.65 -6.43 4.84
CA ARG A 86 -6.68 -6.90 6.25
C ARG A 86 -6.85 -5.76 7.25
N GLY A 87 -7.21 -4.57 6.76
CA GLY A 87 -7.17 -3.33 7.53
C GLY A 87 -5.84 -2.60 7.39
N PHE A 88 -5.67 -1.58 8.22
CA PHE A 88 -4.44 -0.79 8.32
C PHE A 88 -3.31 -1.57 9.00
N ALA A 89 -2.08 -1.09 8.85
CA ALA A 89 -0.90 -1.68 9.47
C ALA A 89 -0.88 -1.55 11.00
N CYS A 90 -1.71 -0.65 11.54
CA CYS A 90 -1.92 -0.48 12.97
C CYS A 90 -3.41 -0.31 13.28
N GLU A 91 -3.76 -0.59 14.53
CA GLU A 91 -5.08 -0.28 15.08
C GLU A 91 -5.12 1.20 15.46
N ALA A 92 -6.21 1.90 15.12
CA ALA A 92 -6.40 3.30 15.47
C ALA A 92 -6.56 3.47 16.99
N LYS A 93 -5.84 4.42 17.59
CA LYS A 93 -5.91 4.71 19.03
C LYS A 93 -5.86 6.22 19.28
N PRO A 94 -6.64 6.78 20.21
CA PRO A 94 -6.49 8.18 20.60
C PRO A 94 -5.05 8.49 21.02
N GLY A 95 -4.52 9.66 20.64
CA GLY A 95 -3.16 10.05 20.95
C GLY A 95 -2.75 11.38 20.32
N VAL A 96 -1.48 11.72 20.49
CA VAL A 96 -0.89 13.03 20.14
C VAL A 96 -0.19 12.94 18.77
N CYS A 97 -0.67 13.71 17.79
CA CYS A 97 -0.09 13.78 16.44
C CYS A 97 0.32 15.20 16.02
N GLU A 98 0.31 16.14 16.95
CA GLU A 98 0.51 17.58 16.76
C GLU A 98 1.87 17.90 16.16
N LYS A 99 2.92 17.13 16.51
CA LYS A 99 4.26 17.30 15.90
C LYS A 99 4.22 17.05 14.39
N PHE A 100 3.53 16.00 13.98
CA PHE A 100 3.35 15.67 12.57
C PHE A 100 2.46 16.68 11.88
N LEU A 101 1.31 17.04 12.47
CA LEU A 101 0.41 18.06 11.92
C LEU A 101 1.10 19.44 11.80
N SER A 102 1.90 19.83 12.79
CA SER A 102 2.70 21.05 12.79
C SER A 102 3.76 21.01 11.69
N HIS A 103 4.42 19.86 11.46
CA HIS A 103 5.34 19.70 10.34
C HIS A 103 4.63 19.87 8.99
N LEU A 104 3.44 19.28 8.82
CA LEU A 104 2.64 19.46 7.60
C LEU A 104 2.26 20.93 7.40
N HIS A 105 1.70 21.59 8.42
CA HIS A 105 1.27 22.98 8.31
C HIS A 105 2.46 23.91 8.02
N LYS A 106 3.54 23.82 8.80
CA LYS A 106 4.65 24.79 8.73
C LYS A 106 5.64 24.50 7.61
N ASN A 107 5.99 23.24 7.38
CA ASN A 107 7.07 22.88 6.45
C ASN A 107 6.54 22.47 5.06
N ILE A 108 5.44 21.73 5.00
CA ILE A 108 4.87 21.24 3.73
C ILE A 108 3.96 22.31 3.13
N CYS A 109 3.02 22.84 3.90
CA CYS A 109 2.05 23.84 3.45
C CYS A 109 2.53 25.29 3.62
N ASN A 110 3.72 25.51 4.21
CA ASN A 110 4.29 26.85 4.41
C ASN A 110 3.34 27.82 5.14
N GLU A 111 2.71 27.33 6.19
CA GLU A 111 1.72 28.06 7.00
C GLU A 111 0.48 28.52 6.20
N ASN A 112 0.30 28.02 4.98
CA ASN A 112 -0.92 28.22 4.21
C ASN A 112 -2.03 27.28 4.74
N THR A 113 -3.01 27.88 5.42
CA THR A 113 -4.12 27.16 6.04
C THR A 113 -5.04 26.48 5.01
N GLU A 114 -5.20 27.04 3.81
CA GLU A 114 -6.01 26.45 2.74
C GLU A 114 -5.38 25.16 2.22
N TYR A 115 -4.09 25.20 1.88
CA TYR A 115 -3.34 24.00 1.47
C TYR A 115 -3.29 22.95 2.57
N PHE A 116 -3.11 23.36 3.83
CA PHE A 116 -3.12 22.43 4.95
C PHE A 116 -4.50 21.78 5.12
N THR A 117 -5.57 22.56 5.06
CA THR A 117 -6.95 22.05 5.17
C THR A 117 -7.25 21.07 4.05
N TYR A 118 -6.88 21.40 2.81
CA TYR A 118 -7.04 20.53 1.65
C TYR A 118 -6.24 19.23 1.80
N LEU A 119 -4.96 19.32 2.16
CA LEU A 119 -4.09 18.17 2.35
C LEU A 119 -4.64 17.23 3.42
N MET A 120 -5.13 17.77 4.53
CA MET A 120 -5.74 16.99 5.60
C MET A 120 -7.05 16.32 5.17
N GLY A 121 -7.90 17.01 4.38
CA GLY A 121 -9.09 16.42 3.80
C GLY A 121 -8.77 15.28 2.82
N TRP A 122 -7.76 15.46 1.97
CA TRP A 122 -7.26 14.41 1.07
C TRP A 122 -6.73 13.20 1.85
N MET A 123 -5.93 13.43 2.90
CA MET A 123 -5.42 12.37 3.76
C MET A 123 -6.54 11.60 4.47
N ALA A 124 -7.54 12.30 5.02
CA ALA A 124 -8.70 11.69 5.66
C ALA A 124 -9.52 10.87 4.66
N ASN A 125 -9.76 11.39 3.45
CA ASN A 125 -10.45 10.65 2.40
C ASN A 125 -9.73 9.34 2.03
N CYS A 126 -8.39 9.33 1.95
CA CYS A 126 -7.62 8.10 1.71
C CYS A 126 -7.87 7.04 2.80
N VAL A 127 -7.99 7.48 4.06
CA VAL A 127 -8.20 6.61 5.22
C VAL A 127 -9.66 6.14 5.32
N GLN A 128 -10.62 7.05 5.15
CA GLN A 128 -12.05 6.77 5.32
C GLN A 128 -12.63 6.03 4.10
N ASN A 129 -12.08 6.26 2.90
CA ASN A 129 -12.59 5.71 1.65
C ASN A 129 -11.53 4.90 0.86
N PRO A 130 -10.87 3.88 1.46
CA PRO A 130 -9.76 3.15 0.83
C PRO A 130 -10.17 2.32 -0.39
N ALA A 131 -11.48 2.15 -0.64
CA ALA A 131 -12.02 1.46 -1.80
C ALA A 131 -12.25 2.38 -3.01
N ARG A 132 -12.15 3.71 -2.86
CA ARG A 132 -12.36 4.68 -3.93
C ARG A 132 -11.03 5.04 -4.60
N PRO A 133 -11.05 5.37 -5.91
CA PRO A 133 -9.89 5.99 -6.55
C PRO A 133 -9.63 7.37 -5.94
N GLY A 134 -8.37 7.83 -6.00
CA GLY A 134 -7.99 9.06 -5.32
C GLY A 134 -8.60 10.34 -5.89
N GLY A 135 -8.93 10.37 -7.19
CA GLY A 135 -9.57 11.51 -7.86
C GLY A 135 -8.66 12.73 -8.07
N VAL A 136 -7.70 12.94 -7.17
CA VAL A 136 -6.68 14.00 -7.20
C VAL A 136 -5.32 13.45 -6.77
N ALA A 137 -4.28 13.80 -7.50
CA ALA A 137 -2.89 13.62 -7.09
C ALA A 137 -2.40 14.84 -6.30
N VAL A 138 -1.81 14.61 -5.13
CA VAL A 138 -1.09 15.66 -4.39
C VAL A 138 0.34 15.72 -4.89
N VAL A 139 0.80 16.92 -5.27
CA VAL A 139 2.18 17.15 -5.70
C VAL A 139 2.83 18.16 -4.77
N LEU A 140 3.89 17.73 -4.09
CA LEU A 140 4.73 18.59 -3.27
C LEU A 140 5.87 19.12 -4.13
N ARG A 141 5.97 20.44 -4.27
CA ARG A 141 7.01 21.11 -5.07
C ARG A 141 7.94 21.91 -4.17
N GLY A 142 9.25 21.67 -4.23
CA GLY A 142 10.23 22.49 -3.49
C GLY A 142 11.52 21.74 -3.20
N ARG A 143 12.51 22.38 -2.57
CA ARG A 143 13.87 21.83 -2.41
C ARG A 143 13.92 20.52 -1.60
N GLN A 144 14.89 19.65 -1.87
CA GLN A 144 15.15 18.48 -1.01
C GLN A 144 15.45 18.89 0.45
N GLY A 145 15.22 17.96 1.38
CA GLY A 145 15.55 18.17 2.79
C GLY A 145 14.51 18.95 3.60
N THR A 146 13.28 19.13 3.11
CA THR A 146 12.18 19.81 3.81
C THR A 146 11.26 18.88 4.61
N GLY A 147 11.51 17.56 4.58
CA GLY A 147 10.70 16.55 5.28
C GLY A 147 9.56 15.93 4.47
N LYS A 148 9.47 16.19 3.15
CA LYS A 148 8.43 15.58 2.29
C LYS A 148 8.46 14.06 2.28
N SER A 149 9.63 13.44 2.16
CA SER A 149 9.76 11.98 2.18
C SER A 149 9.41 11.41 3.55
N PHE A 150 9.63 12.17 4.63
CA PHE A 150 9.17 11.80 5.96
C PHE A 150 7.64 11.79 5.98
N PHE A 151 6.98 12.88 5.60
CA PHE A 151 5.53 12.94 5.48
C PHE A 151 4.97 11.74 4.70
N ALA A 152 5.47 11.52 3.48
CA ALA A 152 4.98 10.47 2.60
C ALA A 152 5.12 9.07 3.22
N ARG A 153 6.24 8.78 3.90
CA ARG A 153 6.48 7.49 4.55
C ARG A 153 5.66 7.32 5.83
N SER A 154 5.55 8.34 6.66
CA SER A 154 4.76 8.30 7.90
C SER A 154 3.27 8.16 7.62
N PHE A 155 2.77 8.82 6.58
CA PHE A 155 1.40 8.67 6.12
C PHE A 155 1.21 7.30 5.44
N GLY A 156 2.09 6.94 4.50
CA GLY A 156 2.02 5.67 3.78
C GLY A 156 2.10 4.43 4.68
N SER A 157 2.86 4.49 5.78
CA SER A 157 3.02 3.36 6.70
C SER A 157 1.70 2.86 7.28
N LEU A 158 0.66 3.70 7.34
CA LEU A 158 -0.70 3.32 7.75
C LEU A 158 -1.25 2.14 6.92
N TRP A 159 -0.85 2.00 5.66
CA TRP A 159 -1.33 0.94 4.76
C TRP A 159 -0.43 -0.30 4.68
N GLY A 160 0.73 -0.29 5.32
CA GLY A 160 1.66 -1.42 5.35
C GLY A 160 2.00 -1.94 3.95
N ARG A 161 1.53 -3.15 3.61
CA ARG A 161 1.77 -3.75 2.28
C ARG A 161 1.06 -3.02 1.13
N HIS A 162 0.03 -2.23 1.42
CA HIS A 162 -0.77 -1.51 0.43
C HIS A 162 -0.24 -0.09 0.15
N PHE A 163 0.88 0.29 0.78
CA PHE A 163 1.66 1.46 0.42
C PHE A 163 2.84 1.09 -0.47
N LEU A 164 3.02 1.85 -1.55
CA LEU A 164 4.12 1.66 -2.48
C LEU A 164 4.91 2.96 -2.64
N GLN A 165 6.19 2.92 -2.29
CA GLN A 165 7.14 3.96 -2.69
C GLN A 165 7.82 3.53 -3.99
N VAL A 166 7.79 4.40 -4.99
CA VAL A 166 8.43 4.19 -6.28
C VAL A 166 9.43 5.32 -6.53
N SER A 167 10.66 4.95 -6.89
CA SER A 167 11.73 5.89 -7.25
C SER A 167 12.05 5.88 -8.75
N ASP A 168 11.81 4.77 -9.45
CA ASP A 168 11.99 4.66 -10.90
C ASP A 168 10.62 4.75 -11.64
N PRO A 169 10.44 5.72 -12.55
CA PRO A 169 9.24 5.86 -13.38
C PRO A 169 8.83 4.59 -14.12
N LYS A 170 9.80 3.76 -14.52
CA LYS A 170 9.56 2.50 -15.22
C LYS A 170 8.71 1.52 -14.42
N HIS A 171 8.68 1.64 -13.10
CA HIS A 171 7.77 0.81 -12.31
C HIS A 171 6.32 1.23 -12.49
N LEU A 172 6.00 2.52 -12.67
CA LEU A 172 4.63 2.93 -12.98
C LEU A 172 4.26 2.71 -14.45
N VAL A 173 5.17 3.02 -15.36
CA VAL A 173 4.87 3.19 -16.81
C VAL A 173 5.40 2.05 -17.68
N GLY A 174 6.10 1.11 -17.06
CA GLY A 174 6.60 -0.09 -17.71
C GLY A 174 5.47 -1.05 -18.05
N SER A 175 5.80 -2.07 -18.85
CA SER A 175 4.82 -3.05 -19.32
C SER A 175 4.25 -3.92 -18.20
N PHE A 176 4.83 -3.95 -17.00
CA PHE A 176 4.39 -4.78 -15.89
C PHE A 176 4.09 -3.95 -14.65
N ASN A 177 2.81 -3.95 -14.23
CA ASN A 177 2.28 -3.09 -13.17
C ASN A 177 1.54 -3.88 -12.08
N ALA A 178 1.84 -5.18 -11.94
CA ALA A 178 1.17 -6.06 -10.97
C ALA A 178 1.27 -5.59 -9.49
N HIS A 179 2.23 -4.72 -9.16
CA HIS A 179 2.37 -4.12 -7.83
C HIS A 179 1.26 -3.08 -7.52
N LEU A 180 0.59 -2.54 -8.53
CA LEU A 180 -0.55 -1.63 -8.35
C LEU A 180 -1.84 -2.37 -7.94
N ARG A 181 -1.87 -3.70 -8.10
CA ARG A 181 -3.09 -4.50 -7.93
C ARG A 181 -3.73 -4.33 -6.54
N ASP A 182 -2.90 -4.23 -5.53
CA ASP A 182 -3.30 -4.08 -4.13
C ASP A 182 -2.66 -2.84 -3.49
N CYS A 183 -2.52 -1.75 -4.26
CA CYS A 183 -2.00 -0.47 -3.80
C CYS A 183 -3.15 0.51 -3.48
N ILE A 184 -3.09 1.18 -2.32
CA ILE A 184 -3.99 2.28 -1.97
C ILE A 184 -3.27 3.62 -2.02
N VAL A 185 -2.05 3.71 -1.49
CA VAL A 185 -1.25 4.94 -1.56
C VAL A 185 0.04 4.64 -2.30
N LEU A 186 0.31 5.45 -3.32
CA LEU A 186 1.53 5.41 -4.09
C LEU A 186 2.27 6.72 -3.95
N PHE A 187 3.49 6.63 -3.44
CA PHE A 187 4.41 7.76 -3.35
C PHE A 187 5.47 7.65 -4.44
N GLY A 188 5.50 8.64 -5.34
CA GLY A 188 6.54 8.77 -6.36
C GLY A 188 7.57 9.85 -6.01
N ASP A 189 8.84 9.47 -5.96
CA ASP A 189 9.98 10.40 -5.83
C ASP A 189 10.41 10.98 -7.20
N GLU A 190 11.03 12.16 -7.19
CA GLU A 190 11.45 13.13 -8.25
C GLU A 190 11.43 12.78 -9.75
N ALA A 191 11.48 11.52 -10.16
CA ALA A 191 11.73 11.10 -11.53
C ALA A 191 10.48 10.99 -12.43
N PHE A 192 9.26 11.09 -11.90
CA PHE A 192 8.05 10.76 -12.68
C PHE A 192 7.67 11.75 -13.78
N TYR A 193 8.18 12.98 -13.71
CA TYR A 193 7.61 14.13 -14.42
C TYR A 193 8.59 14.83 -15.38
N ALA A 194 9.45 14.05 -16.05
CA ALA A 194 10.41 14.56 -17.05
C ALA A 194 9.78 14.82 -18.44
N GLY A 195 8.55 15.33 -18.52
CA GLY A 195 7.91 15.70 -19.79
C GLY A 195 7.56 14.54 -20.75
N ASP A 196 7.62 13.29 -20.27
CA ASP A 196 7.22 12.12 -21.07
C ASP A 196 5.68 11.99 -21.10
N LYS A 197 5.09 12.24 -22.29
CA LYS A 197 3.64 12.12 -22.54
C LYS A 197 3.08 10.75 -22.12
N LYS A 198 3.88 9.68 -22.19
CA LYS A 198 3.46 8.34 -21.77
C LYS A 198 3.26 8.29 -20.26
N HIS A 199 4.13 8.91 -19.49
CA HIS A 199 3.98 8.98 -18.03
C HIS A 199 2.75 9.78 -17.65
N GLU A 200 2.53 10.92 -18.30
CA GLU A 200 1.37 11.77 -18.07
C GLU A 200 0.05 11.02 -18.31
N SER A 201 -0.05 10.27 -19.42
CA SER A 201 -1.25 9.47 -19.70
C SER A 201 -1.52 8.40 -18.65
N VAL A 202 -0.49 7.71 -18.15
CA VAL A 202 -0.63 6.68 -17.10
C VAL A 202 -1.08 7.33 -15.79
N LEU A 203 -0.53 8.48 -15.44
CA LEU A 203 -0.90 9.20 -14.23
C LEU A 203 -2.35 9.68 -14.29
N LYS A 204 -2.80 10.24 -15.42
CA LYS A 204 -4.20 10.64 -15.62
C LYS A 204 -5.17 9.46 -15.41
N ILE A 205 -4.81 8.28 -15.92
CA ILE A 205 -5.57 7.04 -15.70
C ILE A 205 -5.61 6.70 -14.21
N LEU A 206 -4.45 6.66 -13.53
CA LEU A 206 -4.37 6.30 -12.12
C LEU A 206 -5.13 7.29 -11.21
N ILE A 207 -5.22 8.56 -11.58
CA ILE A 207 -5.92 9.57 -10.78
C ILE A 207 -7.44 9.40 -10.88
N THR A 208 -7.97 9.22 -12.10
CA THR A 208 -9.40 9.44 -12.37
C THR A 208 -10.18 8.19 -12.76
N GLU A 209 -9.54 7.20 -13.39
CA GLU A 209 -10.26 6.04 -13.91
C GLU A 209 -10.71 5.12 -12.78
N SER A 210 -11.92 4.58 -12.90
CA SER A 210 -12.48 3.63 -11.93
C SER A 210 -11.81 2.26 -11.95
N THR A 211 -11.09 1.94 -13.03
CA THR A 211 -10.44 0.64 -13.23
C THR A 211 -9.08 0.79 -13.89
N ILE A 212 -8.18 -0.14 -13.60
CA ILE A 212 -6.86 -0.23 -14.24
C ILE A 212 -6.63 -1.64 -14.79
N THR A 213 -5.91 -1.71 -15.91
CA THR A 213 -5.46 -2.97 -16.50
C THR A 213 -4.16 -3.41 -15.84
N ILE A 214 -4.16 -4.62 -15.29
CA ILE A 214 -2.98 -5.26 -14.71
C ILE A 214 -2.33 -6.17 -15.74
N ASN A 215 -1.06 -5.91 -16.01
CA ASN A 215 -0.18 -6.77 -16.79
C ASN A 215 0.89 -7.38 -15.87
N GLN A 216 0.86 -8.71 -15.77
CA GLN A 216 1.85 -9.48 -15.02
C GLN A 216 2.63 -10.38 -15.98
N LYS A 217 3.95 -10.39 -15.84
CA LYS A 217 4.82 -11.19 -16.71
C LYS A 217 4.40 -12.67 -16.74
N GLY A 218 4.18 -13.19 -17.95
CA GLY A 218 3.81 -14.58 -18.18
C GLY A 218 2.37 -14.93 -17.83
N LEU A 219 1.48 -13.94 -17.64
CA LEU A 219 0.06 -14.14 -17.40
C LEU A 219 -0.78 -13.23 -18.31
N PRO A 220 -2.02 -13.63 -18.64
CA PRO A 220 -2.96 -12.75 -19.33
C PRO A 220 -3.21 -11.46 -18.55
N THR A 221 -3.44 -10.37 -19.28
CA THR A 221 -3.89 -9.11 -18.69
C THR A 221 -5.32 -9.24 -18.16
N TYR A 222 -5.63 -8.50 -17.10
CA TYR A 222 -6.97 -8.45 -16.52
C TYR A 222 -7.22 -7.08 -15.89
N THR A 223 -8.48 -6.68 -15.80
CA THR A 223 -8.89 -5.39 -15.25
C THR A 223 -9.30 -5.54 -13.79
N ILE A 224 -8.95 -4.54 -12.97
CA ILE A 224 -9.36 -4.45 -11.57
C ILE A 224 -9.89 -3.04 -11.24
N PRO A 225 -10.64 -2.87 -10.15
CA PRO A 225 -10.98 -1.54 -9.66
C PRO A 225 -9.72 -0.77 -9.22
N ASN A 226 -9.65 0.50 -9.60
CA ASN A 226 -8.59 1.41 -9.20
C ASN A 226 -8.85 1.93 -7.78
N ARG A 227 -7.82 1.86 -6.93
CA ARG A 227 -7.85 2.33 -5.54
C ARG A 227 -6.65 3.20 -5.19
N VAL A 228 -5.88 3.59 -6.20
CA VAL A 228 -4.61 4.27 -6.01
C VAL A 228 -4.85 5.76 -5.74
N ASN A 229 -4.22 6.24 -4.68
CA ASN A 229 -4.10 7.64 -4.30
C ASN A 229 -2.64 8.04 -4.52
N LEU A 230 -2.43 9.13 -5.26
CA LEU A 230 -1.10 9.51 -5.71
C LEU A 230 -0.56 10.69 -4.93
N LEU A 231 0.64 10.51 -4.40
CA LEU A 231 1.44 11.56 -3.78
C LEU A 231 2.78 11.63 -4.53
N PHE A 232 3.15 12.82 -4.98
CA PHE A 232 4.40 13.04 -5.70
C PHE A 232 5.25 14.10 -5.04
N PHE A 233 6.54 13.95 -5.23
CA PHE A 233 7.51 14.99 -4.97
C PHE A 233 8.20 15.41 -6.28
N SER A 234 8.34 16.72 -6.50
CA SER A 234 9.14 17.26 -7.59
C SER A 234 9.96 18.49 -7.20
N ASN A 235 11.19 18.56 -7.70
CA ASN A 235 12.09 19.70 -7.57
C ASN A 235 11.99 20.70 -8.73
N HIS A 236 11.59 20.26 -9.91
CA HIS A 236 11.68 21.11 -11.10
C HIS A 236 10.47 22.03 -11.22
N SER A 237 10.74 23.29 -11.57
CA SER A 237 9.70 24.28 -11.85
C SER A 237 8.77 23.87 -12.98
N ASP A 238 9.31 23.08 -13.91
CA ASP A 238 8.70 22.69 -15.17
C ASP A 238 8.06 21.29 -15.10
N ALA A 239 8.15 20.61 -13.95
CA ALA A 239 7.72 19.22 -13.79
C ALA A 239 6.21 19.05 -14.00
N LEU A 240 5.43 20.12 -13.87
CA LEU A 240 4.00 20.08 -14.07
C LEU A 240 3.65 21.17 -15.06
N ARG A 241 3.76 20.82 -16.35
CA ARG A 241 2.97 21.47 -17.40
C ARG A 241 1.52 21.06 -17.21
N LEU A 242 0.94 21.50 -16.10
CA LEU A 242 -0.49 21.42 -15.90
C LEU A 242 -1.10 22.49 -16.77
N ASP A 243 -2.10 22.09 -17.54
CA ASP A 243 -3.05 23.06 -18.06
C ASP A 243 -3.68 23.78 -16.85
N ALA A 244 -3.94 25.08 -16.99
CA ALA A 244 -4.45 25.91 -15.89
C ALA A 244 -5.74 25.36 -15.26
N ASP A 245 -6.49 24.54 -16.00
CA ASP A 245 -7.76 23.93 -15.61
C ASP A 245 -7.63 22.47 -15.16
N ASP A 246 -6.42 21.93 -14.96
CA ASP A 246 -6.25 20.53 -14.59
C ASP A 246 -6.60 20.26 -13.11
N ARG A 247 -7.87 19.93 -12.88
CA ARG A 247 -8.43 19.61 -11.55
C ARG A 247 -7.92 18.29 -10.94
N ARG A 248 -7.09 17.52 -11.66
CA ARG A 248 -6.55 16.24 -11.18
C ARG A 248 -5.36 16.41 -10.26
N TYR A 249 -4.85 17.63 -10.09
CA TYR A 249 -3.63 17.88 -9.33
C TYR A 249 -3.83 18.99 -8.30
N CYS A 250 -3.44 18.71 -7.05
CA CYS A 250 -3.24 19.72 -6.03
C CYS A 250 -1.73 19.94 -5.86
N VAL A 251 -1.23 21.09 -6.31
CA VAL A 251 0.19 21.42 -6.22
C VAL A 251 0.45 22.29 -4.99
N ILE A 252 1.16 21.72 -4.01
CA ILE A 252 1.56 22.42 -2.78
C ILE A 252 3.00 22.86 -2.93
N HIS A 253 3.22 24.18 -2.91
CA HIS A 253 4.56 24.75 -2.92
C HIS A 253 5.16 24.73 -1.51
N CYS A 254 6.28 24.02 -1.35
CA CYS A 254 7.04 23.83 -0.13
C CYS A 254 8.37 24.61 -0.21
N PRO A 255 8.36 25.97 -0.09
CA PRO A 255 9.57 26.80 -0.17
C PRO A 255 10.50 26.65 1.04
N GLY A 256 10.02 26.00 2.11
CA GLY A 256 10.72 25.93 3.40
C GLY A 256 12.16 25.44 3.26
N GLU A 257 13.02 25.94 4.15
CA GLU A 257 14.39 25.48 4.23
C GLU A 257 14.51 24.24 5.12
N ARG A 258 15.60 23.48 4.92
CA ARG A 258 15.96 22.36 5.79
C ARG A 258 16.07 22.87 7.24
N LYS A 259 15.30 22.27 8.14
CA LYS A 259 15.40 22.51 9.59
C LYS A 259 16.65 21.81 10.17
N SER A 260 16.95 22.12 11.43
CA SER A 260 18.08 21.51 12.13
C SER A 260 17.96 19.99 12.23
N ASP A 261 19.10 19.31 12.37
CA ASP A 261 19.13 17.86 12.57
C ASP A 261 18.37 17.44 13.83
N ASP A 262 18.39 18.28 14.87
CA ASP A 262 17.66 18.03 16.12
C ASP A 262 16.14 18.02 15.91
N TYR A 263 15.63 18.96 15.11
CA TYR A 263 14.22 18.98 14.71
C TYR A 263 13.82 17.65 14.04
N TYR A 264 14.63 17.17 13.08
CA TYR A 264 14.34 15.92 12.40
C TYR A 264 14.49 14.69 13.30
N ARG A 265 15.45 14.69 14.24
CA ARG A 265 15.56 13.62 15.25
C ARG A 265 14.29 13.53 16.10
N GLN A 266 13.79 14.66 16.59
CA GLN A 266 12.55 14.72 17.37
C GLN A 266 11.30 14.35 16.56
N LEU A 267 11.33 14.62 15.25
CA LEU A 267 10.26 14.28 14.32
C LEU A 267 10.27 12.78 13.98
N PHE A 268 11.44 12.18 13.79
CA PHE A 268 11.60 10.74 13.54
C PHE A 268 11.30 9.90 14.78
N SER A 269 11.63 10.38 15.98
CA SER A 269 11.25 9.67 17.21
C SER A 269 9.74 9.63 17.44
N TRP A 270 8.97 10.50 16.79
CA TRP A 270 7.51 10.47 16.86
C TRP A 270 6.92 9.31 16.02
N THR A 271 7.52 8.89 14.91
CA THR A 271 6.80 8.00 13.96
C THR A 271 6.61 6.55 14.40
N ASP A 272 7.51 6.01 15.21
CA ASP A 272 7.53 4.56 15.45
C ASP A 272 6.34 4.09 16.30
N ASP A 273 5.81 4.97 17.18
CA ASP A 273 4.72 4.64 18.10
C ASP A 273 3.42 5.44 17.86
N ASN A 274 3.44 6.50 17.04
CA ASN A 274 2.30 7.42 16.90
C ASN A 274 1.48 7.26 15.61
N ALA A 275 1.80 6.28 14.75
CA ALA A 275 0.95 5.92 13.61
C ALA A 275 -0.51 5.60 14.02
N PRO A 276 -0.78 4.89 15.13
CA PRO A 276 -2.15 4.71 15.67
C PRO A 276 -2.91 6.02 15.93
N ALA A 277 -2.22 7.03 16.46
CA ALA A 277 -2.79 8.34 16.78
C ALA A 277 -3.15 9.12 15.51
N LEU A 278 -2.25 9.10 14.51
CA LEU A 278 -2.55 9.70 13.20
C LEU A 278 -3.72 9.02 12.52
N LEU A 279 -3.78 7.67 12.54
CA LEU A 279 -4.89 6.93 11.96
C LEU A 279 -6.22 7.30 12.63
N HIS A 280 -6.25 7.32 13.97
CA HIS A 280 -7.43 7.73 14.73
C HIS A 280 -7.86 9.16 14.39
N TYR A 281 -6.90 10.10 14.34
CA TYR A 281 -7.19 11.49 13.97
C TYR A 281 -7.82 11.60 12.57
N LEU A 282 -7.28 10.88 11.58
CA LEU A 282 -7.78 10.93 10.20
C LEU A 282 -9.12 10.21 10.02
N GLN A 283 -9.40 9.14 10.78
CA GLN A 283 -10.69 8.46 10.75
C GLN A 283 -11.83 9.35 11.25
N ASN A 284 -11.57 10.18 12.26
CA ASN A 284 -12.57 11.04 12.92
C ASN A 284 -12.58 12.49 12.40
N ARG A 285 -11.94 12.75 11.26
CA ARG A 285 -11.95 14.08 10.65
C ARG A 285 -13.21 14.25 9.79
N ASP A 286 -13.91 15.37 10.00
CA ASP A 286 -15.05 15.79 9.16
C ASP A 286 -14.64 16.27 7.76
#